data_AF-A0AAJ2DTT5-F1
#
_entry.id   AF-A0AAJ2DTT5-F1
#
_cell.length_a   1.000
_cell.length_b   1.000
_cell.length_c   1.000
_cell.angle_alpha   90.00
_cell.angle_beta   90.00
_cell.angle_gamma   90.00
#
_symmetry.space_group_name_H-M   'P 1'
#
loop_
_entity.id
_entity.type
_entity.pdbx_description
1 polymer ?
#
loop_
_entity_poly.entity_id
_entity_poly.type
_entity_poly.pdbx_seq_one_letter_code
_entity_poly.pdbx_strand_id
1 'polypeptide(L)'
;MRPILVCLASALVFLPRVAAAHASSETIDKIADWLAIFVICVVPVAAVAILLMIHVLPEKIAERRHHPQKDAIQMLCFLSLVFGGLLWPVAWLWTYFKPLGYRMAYGTDKHDDYFFHARDLARRGELPSDELGYVLGELDSIAARRILPPELQRVRDELEALQPSAPPPRPHDVARGDERKGDA
;
A
#
# COMPACT_ATOMS: atom_id res chain seq x y z
N MET A 1 29.12 12.65 -38.58
CA MET A 1 28.09 11.79 -37.94
C MET A 1 26.75 12.49 -37.65
N ARG A 2 26.71 13.81 -37.41
CA ARG A 2 25.45 14.56 -37.18
C ARG A 2 24.48 14.71 -38.38
N PRO A 3 24.89 14.79 -39.67
CA PRO A 3 23.93 15.01 -40.75
C PRO A 3 23.16 13.74 -41.15
N ILE A 4 23.76 12.56 -40.96
CA ILE A 4 23.12 11.26 -41.27
C ILE A 4 21.97 10.98 -40.28
N LEU A 5 22.13 11.36 -39.01
CA LEU A 5 21.10 11.19 -37.99
C LEU A 5 19.89 12.11 -38.24
N VAL A 6 20.12 13.30 -38.80
CA VAL A 6 19.05 14.24 -39.20
C VAL A 6 18.29 13.69 -40.40
N CYS A 7 18.97 13.21 -41.44
CA CYS A 7 18.31 12.61 -42.61
C CYS A 7 17.52 11.33 -42.27
N LEU A 8 18.02 10.50 -41.36
CA LEU A 8 17.36 9.27 -40.93
C LEU A 8 16.13 9.55 -40.05
N ALA A 9 16.19 10.57 -39.19
CA ALA A 9 15.04 11.06 -38.44
C ALA A 9 13.99 11.73 -39.35
N SER A 10 14.42 12.46 -40.38
CA SER A 10 13.50 13.02 -41.39
C SER A 10 12.78 11.92 -42.19
N ALA A 11 13.49 10.84 -42.55
CA ALA A 11 12.90 9.70 -43.25
C ALA A 11 11.87 8.96 -42.38
N LEU A 12 12.14 8.78 -41.09
CA LEU A 12 11.23 8.09 -40.16
C LEU A 12 9.90 8.84 -39.96
N VAL A 13 9.88 10.17 -40.13
CA VAL A 13 8.67 11.00 -40.06
C VAL A 13 7.97 11.12 -41.44
N PHE A 14 8.70 10.98 -42.54
CA PHE A 14 8.14 11.11 -43.89
C PHE A 14 7.53 9.82 -44.45
N LEU A 15 8.09 8.64 -44.14
CA LEU A 15 7.56 7.36 -44.62
C LEU A 15 6.07 7.10 -44.30
N PRO A 16 5.54 7.36 -43.09
CA PRO A 16 4.13 7.14 -42.80
C PRO A 16 3.20 8.11 -43.54
N ARG A 17 3.69 9.29 -43.96
CA ARG A 17 2.91 10.26 -44.75
C ARG A 17 2.65 9.80 -46.18
N VAL A 18 3.61 9.11 -46.81
CA VAL A 18 3.47 8.66 -48.20
C VAL A 18 2.56 7.44 -48.29
N ALA A 19 2.61 6.55 -47.29
CA ALA A 19 1.70 5.41 -47.16
C ALA A 19 0.25 5.86 -46.90
N ALA A 20 0.05 6.89 -46.07
CA ALA A 20 -1.26 7.51 -45.85
C ALA A 20 -1.85 8.16 -47.11
N ALA A 21 -1.00 8.59 -48.06
CA ALA A 21 -1.46 9.19 -49.32
C ALA A 21 -2.02 8.17 -50.33
N HIS A 22 -1.82 6.86 -50.13
CA HIS A 22 -2.25 5.79 -51.06
C HIS A 22 -3.37 4.92 -50.49
N ALA A 23 -3.76 5.11 -49.23
CA ALA A 23 -4.99 4.55 -48.71
C ALA A 23 -6.18 5.36 -49.24
N SER A 24 -7.21 4.71 -49.76
CA SER A 24 -8.43 5.40 -50.20
C SER A 24 -8.99 6.23 -49.04
N SER A 25 -9.43 7.46 -49.32
CA SER A 25 -9.99 8.36 -48.30
C SER A 25 -11.08 7.66 -47.49
N GLU A 26 -11.92 6.85 -48.15
CA GLU A 26 -12.98 6.06 -47.52
C GLU A 26 -12.47 5.05 -46.48
N THR A 27 -11.29 4.45 -46.67
CA THR A 27 -10.70 3.53 -45.68
C THR A 27 -10.17 4.30 -44.47
N ILE A 28 -9.57 5.48 -44.71
CA ILE A 28 -9.08 6.36 -43.63
C ILE A 28 -10.27 6.85 -42.80
N ASP A 29 -11.34 7.27 -43.44
CA ASP A 29 -12.56 7.76 -42.78
C ASP A 29 -13.17 6.66 -41.89
N LYS A 30 -13.31 5.43 -42.41
CA LYS A 30 -13.83 4.28 -41.62
C LYS A 30 -12.94 3.92 -40.43
N ILE A 31 -11.61 3.97 -40.59
CA ILE A 31 -10.68 3.72 -39.48
C ILE A 31 -10.80 4.82 -38.42
N ALA A 32 -10.92 6.08 -38.85
CA ALA A 32 -11.09 7.22 -37.95
C ALA A 32 -12.38 7.12 -37.12
N ASP A 33 -13.50 6.74 -37.75
CA ASP A 33 -14.78 6.56 -37.05
C ASP A 33 -14.70 5.48 -35.96
N TRP A 34 -14.13 4.31 -36.28
CA TRP A 34 -13.95 3.24 -35.30
C TRP A 34 -12.96 3.61 -34.18
N LEU A 35 -11.88 4.31 -34.53
CA LEU A 35 -10.91 4.81 -33.55
C LEU A 35 -11.56 5.84 -32.62
N ALA A 36 -12.39 6.74 -33.15
CA ALA A 36 -13.08 7.75 -32.34
C ALA A 36 -14.02 7.08 -31.33
N ILE A 37 -14.81 6.10 -31.75
CA ILE A 37 -15.69 5.32 -30.85
C ILE A 37 -14.86 4.59 -29.78
N PHE A 38 -13.76 3.97 -30.18
CA PHE A 38 -12.86 3.30 -29.25
C PHE A 38 -12.30 4.28 -28.20
N VAL A 39 -11.83 5.44 -28.63
CA VAL A 39 -11.28 6.46 -27.71
C VAL A 39 -12.36 7.05 -26.82
N ILE A 40 -13.58 7.27 -27.31
CA ILE A 40 -14.67 7.85 -26.50
C ILE A 40 -15.23 6.83 -25.50
N CYS A 41 -15.29 5.55 -25.84
CA CYS A 41 -15.90 4.53 -24.97
C CYS A 41 -14.87 3.77 -24.13
N VAL A 42 -13.80 3.26 -24.74
CA VAL A 42 -12.87 2.34 -24.08
C VAL A 42 -11.86 3.10 -23.21
N VAL A 43 -11.35 4.24 -23.68
CA VAL A 43 -10.32 4.99 -22.94
C VAL A 43 -10.85 5.52 -21.60
N PRO A 44 -12.07 6.11 -21.48
CA PRO A 44 -12.59 6.54 -20.18
C PRO A 44 -12.80 5.37 -19.22
N VAL A 45 -13.28 4.22 -19.71
CA VAL A 45 -13.45 3.02 -18.86
C VAL A 45 -12.10 2.54 -18.34
N ALA A 46 -11.10 2.45 -19.21
CA ALA A 46 -9.75 2.08 -18.82
C ALA A 46 -9.12 3.11 -17.85
N ALA A 47 -9.32 4.41 -18.11
CA ALA A 47 -8.82 5.48 -17.26
C ALA A 47 -9.44 5.43 -15.86
N VAL A 48 -10.77 5.22 -15.75
CA VAL A 48 -11.44 5.05 -14.46
C VAL A 48 -10.94 3.80 -13.74
N ALA A 49 -10.79 2.67 -14.43
CA ALA A 49 -10.28 1.44 -13.82
C ALA A 49 -8.86 1.62 -13.24
N ILE A 50 -7.97 2.26 -14.00
CA ILE A 50 -6.60 2.57 -13.54
C ILE A 50 -6.63 3.55 -12.37
N LEU A 51 -7.45 4.60 -12.46
CA LEU A 51 -7.59 5.61 -11.40
C LEU A 51 -8.04 4.97 -10.09
N LEU A 52 -9.07 4.10 -10.14
CA LEU A 52 -9.55 3.36 -8.96
C LEU A 52 -8.47 2.43 -8.41
N MET A 53 -7.75 1.71 -9.27
CA MET A 53 -6.68 0.81 -8.83
C MET A 53 -5.55 1.56 -8.11
N ILE A 54 -5.15 2.71 -8.62
CA ILE A 54 -4.12 3.56 -8.02
C ILE A 54 -4.64 4.26 -6.74
N HIS A 55 -5.93 4.60 -6.68
CA HIS A 55 -6.54 5.19 -5.48
C HIS A 55 -6.58 4.24 -4.30
N VAL A 56 -6.84 2.94 -4.52
CA VAL A 56 -6.93 1.96 -3.41
C VAL A 56 -5.54 1.57 -2.86
N LEU A 57 -4.46 1.98 -3.52
CA LEU A 57 -3.10 1.59 -3.15
C LEU A 57 -2.62 2.14 -1.78
N PRO A 58 -2.81 3.44 -1.45
CA PRO A 58 -2.45 4.03 -0.16
C PRO A 58 -3.13 3.32 1.02
N GLU A 59 -4.40 2.93 0.89
CA GLU A 59 -5.13 2.16 1.91
C GLU A 59 -4.46 0.81 2.16
N LYS A 60 -4.21 0.03 1.09
CA LYS A 60 -3.50 -1.26 1.21
C LYS A 60 -2.10 -1.12 1.80
N ILE A 61 -1.40 -0.02 1.50
CA ILE A 61 -0.08 0.27 2.09
C ILE A 61 -0.20 0.58 3.58
N ALA A 62 -1.20 1.36 3.99
CA ALA A 62 -1.47 1.68 5.39
C ALA A 62 -1.82 0.42 6.20
N GLU A 63 -2.65 -0.47 5.64
CA GLU A 63 -2.99 -1.76 6.24
C GLU A 63 -1.75 -2.63 6.42
N ARG A 64 -0.94 -2.81 5.37
CA ARG A 64 0.28 -3.63 5.45
C ARG A 64 1.32 -3.07 6.43
N ARG A 65 1.31 -1.76 6.69
CA ARG A 65 2.21 -1.11 7.66
C ARG A 65 1.63 -1.06 9.08
N HIS A 66 0.41 -1.53 9.29
CA HIS A 66 -0.33 -1.38 10.54
C HIS A 66 -0.39 0.08 11.02
N HIS A 67 -0.68 0.99 10.09
CA HIS A 67 -0.76 2.42 10.40
C HIS A 67 -1.91 2.69 11.38
N PRO A 68 -1.69 3.48 12.46
CA PRO A 68 -2.70 3.70 13.50
C PRO A 68 -3.91 4.49 13.01
N GLN A 69 -3.78 5.21 11.88
CA GLN A 69 -4.86 5.99 11.27
C GLN A 69 -5.29 5.43 9.91
N LYS A 70 -5.33 4.10 9.75
CA LYS A 70 -5.73 3.45 8.49
C LYS A 70 -7.13 3.89 8.02
N ASP A 71 -8.10 3.95 8.92
CA ASP A 71 -9.49 4.28 8.58
C ASP A 71 -9.61 5.75 8.12
N ALA A 72 -8.81 6.66 8.67
CA ALA A 72 -8.77 8.05 8.24
C ALA A 72 -8.21 8.19 6.81
N ILE A 73 -7.16 7.42 6.47
CA ILE A 73 -6.57 7.38 5.12
C ILE A 73 -7.59 6.82 4.12
N GLN A 74 -8.34 5.78 4.52
CA GLN A 74 -9.42 5.22 3.70
C GLN A 74 -10.52 6.27 3.41
N MET A 75 -10.98 6.99 4.44
CA MET A 75 -11.96 8.07 4.26
C MET A 75 -11.44 9.20 3.38
N LEU A 76 -10.17 9.59 3.53
CA LEU A 76 -9.52 10.56 2.66
C LEU A 76 -9.48 10.10 1.20
N CYS A 77 -9.29 8.80 0.97
CA CYS A 77 -9.30 8.20 -0.36
C CYS A 77 -10.69 8.27 -1.01
N PHE A 78 -11.76 7.92 -0.29
CA PHE A 78 -13.12 8.09 -0.78
C PHE A 78 -13.48 9.57 -1.01
N LEU A 79 -13.05 10.45 -0.11
CA LEU A 79 -13.28 11.89 -0.24
C LEU A 79 -12.55 12.45 -1.46
N SER A 80 -11.34 11.98 -1.73
CA SER A 80 -10.57 12.34 -2.92
C SER A 80 -11.32 11.99 -4.21
N LEU A 81 -11.98 10.82 -4.29
CA LEU A 81 -12.80 10.46 -5.46
C LEU A 81 -13.95 11.46 -5.68
N VAL A 82 -14.59 11.94 -4.60
CA VAL A 82 -15.66 12.95 -4.68
C VAL A 82 -15.11 14.28 -5.21
N PHE A 83 -13.89 14.66 -4.83
CA PHE A 83 -13.20 15.87 -5.29
C PHE A 83 -12.41 15.67 -6.60
N GLY A 84 -12.70 14.63 -7.38
CA GLY A 84 -12.06 14.38 -8.68
C GLY A 84 -10.58 13.98 -8.60
N GLY A 85 -10.15 13.42 -7.47
CA GLY A 85 -8.79 12.92 -7.23
C GLY A 85 -7.81 13.97 -6.70
N LEU A 86 -8.25 15.19 -6.38
CA LEU A 86 -7.36 16.27 -5.96
C LEU A 86 -6.63 15.99 -4.63
N LEU A 87 -7.27 15.25 -3.71
CA LEU A 87 -6.72 14.95 -2.37
C LEU A 87 -5.79 13.73 -2.35
N TRP A 88 -5.63 13.05 -3.48
CA TRP A 88 -4.84 11.82 -3.57
C TRP A 88 -3.35 11.96 -3.17
N PRO A 89 -2.62 13.04 -3.56
CA PRO A 89 -1.25 13.23 -3.10
C PRO A 89 -1.16 13.37 -1.56
N VAL A 90 -2.20 13.92 -0.93
CA VAL A 90 -2.27 14.04 0.52
C VAL A 90 -2.43 12.67 1.17
N ALA A 91 -3.24 11.77 0.58
CA ALA A 91 -3.37 10.39 1.07
C ALA A 91 -2.03 9.64 1.03
N TRP A 92 -1.30 9.76 -0.07
CA TRP A 92 0.05 9.21 -0.19
C TRP A 92 1.00 9.79 0.85
N LEU A 93 1.03 11.11 0.99
CA LEU A 93 1.87 11.78 1.97
C LEU A 93 1.58 11.29 3.40
N TRP A 94 0.29 11.15 3.75
CA TRP A 94 -0.14 10.68 5.07
C TRP A 94 0.24 9.23 5.35
N THR A 95 0.22 8.34 4.34
CA THR A 95 0.69 6.95 4.53
C THR A 95 2.17 6.84 4.94
N TYR A 96 2.98 7.84 4.61
CA TYR A 96 4.40 7.88 4.95
C TYR A 96 4.72 8.69 6.20
N PHE A 97 3.81 9.54 6.67
CA PHE A 97 4.01 10.29 7.90
C PHE A 97 3.66 9.45 9.13
N LYS A 98 4.66 9.19 9.98
CA LYS A 98 4.40 8.65 11.32
C LYS A 98 3.79 9.75 12.19
N PRO A 99 2.68 9.50 12.88
CA PRO A 99 2.07 10.50 13.75
C PRO A 99 2.99 10.78 14.95
N LEU A 100 3.63 11.96 14.93
CA LEU A 100 4.67 12.37 15.91
C LEU A 100 4.20 12.36 17.38
N GLY A 101 2.89 12.33 17.64
CA GLY A 101 2.31 12.26 18.99
C GLY A 101 1.64 10.94 19.37
N TYR A 102 1.42 10.02 18.43
CA TYR A 102 0.65 8.80 18.71
C TYR A 102 1.43 7.85 19.63
N ARG A 103 2.72 7.62 19.37
CA ARG A 103 3.63 6.88 20.28
C ARG A 103 3.71 7.49 21.68
N MET A 104 3.62 8.82 21.79
CA MET A 104 3.67 9.50 23.09
C MET A 104 2.38 9.31 23.89
N ALA A 105 1.22 9.36 23.25
CA ALA A 105 -0.07 9.21 23.93
C ALA A 105 -0.46 7.74 24.16
N TYR A 106 -0.21 6.87 23.18
CA TYR A 106 -0.71 5.50 23.17
C TYR A 106 0.37 4.44 23.39
N GLY A 107 1.65 4.82 23.44
CA GLY A 107 2.77 3.95 23.78
C GLY A 107 3.31 3.12 22.60
N THR A 108 2.48 2.87 21.59
CA THR A 108 2.80 2.10 20.39
C THR A 108 2.44 2.87 19.13
N ASP A 109 3.12 2.58 18.03
CA ASP A 109 2.76 3.04 16.68
C ASP A 109 1.88 2.04 15.92
N LYS A 110 1.48 0.95 16.56
CA LYS A 110 0.65 -0.11 15.97
C LYS A 110 -0.82 0.09 16.33
N HIS A 111 -1.70 -0.27 15.41
CA HIS A 111 -3.14 -0.36 15.67
C HIS A 111 -3.47 -1.63 16.48
N ASP A 112 -4.54 -1.62 17.27
CA ASP A 112 -4.95 -2.73 18.14
C ASP A 112 -5.11 -4.07 17.38
N ASP A 113 -5.51 -4.00 16.11
CA ASP A 113 -5.63 -5.15 15.18
C ASP A 113 -4.34 -5.96 15.04
N TYR A 114 -3.17 -5.33 15.20
CA TYR A 114 -1.88 -6.01 15.17
C TYR A 114 -1.76 -7.03 16.30
N PHE A 115 -2.17 -6.66 17.52
CA PHE A 115 -2.10 -7.53 18.70
C PHE A 115 -3.15 -8.65 18.62
N PHE A 116 -4.34 -8.36 18.08
CA PHE A 116 -5.36 -9.40 17.86
C PHE A 116 -4.91 -10.43 16.83
N HIS A 117 -4.25 -10.00 15.74
CA HIS A 117 -3.71 -10.91 14.76
C HIS A 117 -2.59 -11.79 15.34
N ALA A 118 -1.69 -11.20 16.15
CA ALA A 118 -0.65 -11.95 16.85
C ALA A 118 -1.25 -13.03 17.79
N ARG A 119 -2.31 -12.69 18.54
CA ARG A 119 -3.05 -13.66 19.35
C ARG A 119 -3.59 -14.82 18.53
N ASP A 120 -4.20 -14.54 17.38
CA ASP A 120 -4.79 -15.58 16.55
C ASP A 120 -3.72 -16.50 15.94
N LEU A 121 -2.55 -15.96 15.57
CA LEU A 121 -1.39 -16.74 15.14
C LEU A 121 -0.83 -17.61 16.29
N ALA A 122 -0.75 -17.05 17.50
CA ALA A 122 -0.29 -17.78 18.68
C ALA A 122 -1.23 -18.93 19.03
N ARG A 123 -2.56 -18.71 18.97
CA ARG A 123 -3.58 -19.75 19.18
C ARG A 123 -3.47 -20.91 18.19
N ARG A 124 -2.99 -20.65 16.96
CA ARG A 124 -2.75 -21.67 15.94
C ARG A 124 -1.39 -22.36 16.10
N GLY A 125 -0.54 -21.90 17.01
CA GLY A 125 0.84 -22.38 17.14
C GLY A 125 1.71 -21.99 15.93
N GLU A 126 1.34 -20.92 15.20
CA GLU A 126 2.09 -20.44 14.03
C GLU A 126 3.04 -19.28 14.38
N LEU A 127 2.83 -18.62 15.53
CA LEU A 127 3.63 -17.47 15.96
C LEU A 127 4.94 -17.92 16.63
N PRO A 128 6.12 -17.60 16.05
CA PRO A 128 7.41 -17.97 16.63
C PRO A 128 7.65 -17.36 18.02
N SER A 129 8.44 -18.03 18.86
CA SER A 129 8.71 -17.61 20.24
C SER A 129 9.37 -16.24 20.37
N ASP A 130 10.21 -15.85 19.41
CA ASP A 130 10.88 -14.55 19.37
C ASP A 130 9.90 -13.41 19.01
N GLU A 131 9.03 -13.64 18.02
CA GLU A 131 8.00 -12.67 17.63
C GLU A 131 6.95 -12.51 18.74
N LEU A 132 6.57 -13.62 19.38
CA LEU A 132 5.69 -13.60 20.55
C LEU A 132 6.30 -12.80 21.72
N GLY A 133 7.59 -12.99 22.00
CA GLY A 133 8.31 -12.22 23.01
C GLY A 133 8.36 -10.73 22.69
N TYR A 134 8.53 -10.36 21.42
CA TYR A 134 8.46 -8.97 20.97
C TYR A 134 7.07 -8.37 21.19
N VAL A 135 6.00 -9.08 20.81
CA VAL A 135 4.61 -8.62 20.98
C VAL A 135 4.26 -8.43 22.46
N LEU A 136 4.68 -9.36 23.33
CA LEU A 136 4.51 -9.22 24.78
C LEU A 136 5.27 -8.02 25.34
N GLY A 137 6.53 -7.82 24.94
CA GLY A 137 7.32 -6.65 25.33
C GLY A 137 6.70 -5.32 24.87
N GLU A 138 6.12 -5.28 23.67
CA GLU A 138 5.39 -4.12 23.17
C GLU A 138 4.13 -3.87 24.04
N LEU A 139 3.35 -4.90 24.38
CA LEU A 139 2.18 -4.78 25.28
C LEU A 139 2.57 -4.29 26.69
N ASP A 140 3.68 -4.78 27.24
CA ASP A 140 4.20 -4.32 28.53
C ASP A 140 4.64 -2.84 28.46
N SER A 141 5.26 -2.42 27.35
CA SER A 141 5.63 -1.02 27.14
C SER A 141 4.42 -0.08 27.08
N ILE A 142 3.30 -0.56 26.51
CA ILE A 142 2.03 0.17 26.49
C ILE A 142 1.46 0.24 27.91
N ALA A 143 1.43 -0.88 28.64
CA ALA A 143 0.94 -0.97 30.01
C ALA A 143 1.73 -0.07 30.98
N ALA A 144 3.04 0.10 30.74
CA ALA A 144 3.90 1.00 31.52
C ALA A 144 3.56 2.49 31.32
N ARG A 145 3.04 2.87 30.15
CA ARG A 145 2.71 4.26 29.82
C ARG A 145 1.26 4.62 30.10
N ARG A 146 0.33 3.65 30.04
CA ARG A 146 -1.10 3.85 30.24
C ARG A 146 -1.78 2.58 30.74
N ILE A 147 -3.01 2.74 31.23
CA ILE A 147 -3.89 1.59 31.51
C ILE A 147 -4.19 0.88 30.20
N LEU A 148 -3.88 -0.41 30.15
CA LEU A 148 -4.14 -1.25 28.99
C LEU A 148 -5.66 -1.46 28.85
N PRO A 149 -6.23 -1.24 27.65
CA PRO A 149 -7.63 -1.58 27.40
C PRO A 149 -7.93 -3.03 27.79
N PRO A 150 -9.12 -3.33 28.33
CA PRO A 150 -9.44 -4.68 28.82
C PRO A 150 -9.31 -5.76 27.75
N GLU A 151 -9.55 -5.43 26.47
CA GLU A 151 -9.33 -6.35 25.35
C GLU A 151 -7.84 -6.67 25.13
N LEU A 152 -6.97 -5.65 25.18
CA LEU A 152 -5.51 -5.84 25.03
C LEU A 152 -4.90 -6.54 26.24
N GLN A 153 -5.48 -6.35 27.43
CA GLN A 153 -5.08 -7.10 28.62
C GLN A 153 -5.39 -8.60 28.49
N ARG A 154 -6.58 -8.96 27.99
CA ARG A 154 -6.88 -10.36 27.67
C ARG A 154 -5.94 -10.94 26.63
N VAL A 155 -5.61 -10.17 25.59
CA VAL A 155 -4.63 -10.60 24.58
C VAL A 155 -3.28 -10.89 25.23
N ARG A 156 -2.78 -9.98 26.07
CA ARG A 156 -1.52 -10.17 26.81
C ARG A 156 -1.54 -11.47 27.64
N ASP A 157 -2.57 -11.66 28.45
CA ASP A 157 -2.69 -12.82 29.34
C ASP A 157 -2.76 -14.14 28.55
N GLU A 158 -3.48 -14.15 27.42
CA GLU A 158 -3.53 -15.30 26.51
C GLU A 158 -2.18 -15.58 25.84
N LEU A 159 -1.47 -14.54 25.40
CA LEU A 159 -0.16 -14.68 24.79
C LEU A 159 0.89 -15.20 25.80
N GLU A 160 0.84 -14.73 27.05
CA GLU A 160 1.68 -15.26 28.15
C GLU A 160 1.39 -16.74 28.41
N ALA A 161 0.11 -17.14 28.42
CA ALA A 161 -0.28 -18.54 28.61
C ALA A 161 0.22 -19.45 27.47
N LEU A 162 0.32 -18.93 26.25
CA LEU A 162 0.77 -19.66 25.07
C LEU A 162 2.29 -19.62 24.87
N GLN A 163 3.00 -18.72 25.54
CA GLN A 163 4.46 -18.56 25.42
C GLN A 163 5.28 -19.84 25.63
N PRO A 164 4.95 -20.72 26.60
CA PRO A 164 5.67 -21.97 26.78
C PRO A 164 5.51 -22.96 25.61
N SER A 165 4.46 -22.81 24.80
CA SER A 165 4.13 -23.70 23.68
C SER A 165 4.54 -23.13 22.32
N ALA A 166 5.20 -21.97 22.31
CA ALA A 166 5.55 -21.28 21.07
C ALA A 166 6.63 -22.06 20.29
N PRO A 167 6.48 -22.20 18.96
CA PRO A 167 7.51 -22.78 18.11
C PRO A 167 8.84 -22.04 18.21
N PRO A 168 9.98 -22.73 18.02
CA PRO A 168 11.29 -22.09 18.00
C PRO A 168 11.41 -21.07 16.85
N PRO A 169 12.33 -20.09 16.97
CA PRO A 169 12.51 -19.03 15.99
C PRO A 169 12.81 -19.58 14.59
N ARG A 170 12.24 -18.97 13.56
CA ARG A 170 12.56 -19.35 12.17
C ARG A 170 13.96 -18.86 11.80
N PRO A 171 14.78 -19.64 11.06
CA PRO A 171 16.17 -19.29 10.75
C PRO A 171 16.37 -17.93 10.05
N HIS A 172 15.38 -17.48 9.27
CA HIS A 172 15.43 -16.19 8.55
C HIS A 172 14.92 -15.01 9.36
N ASP A 173 14.20 -15.24 10.47
CA ASP A 173 13.64 -14.17 11.29
C ASP A 173 14.64 -13.66 12.34
N VAL A 174 15.68 -14.44 12.67
CA VAL A 174 16.78 -14.02 13.57
C VAL A 174 17.48 -12.75 13.06
N ALA A 175 17.73 -12.67 11.74
CA ALA A 175 18.35 -11.49 11.12
C ALA A 175 17.43 -10.25 11.13
N ARG A 176 16.12 -10.47 11.02
CA ARG A 176 15.10 -9.39 11.05
C ARG A 176 14.82 -8.91 12.48
N GLY A 177 15.02 -9.76 13.48
CA GLY A 177 14.91 -9.42 14.90
C GLY A 177 15.95 -8.37 15.32
N ASP A 178 17.17 -8.45 14.79
CA ASP A 178 18.23 -7.46 15.04
C ASP A 178 17.90 -6.09 14.42
N GLU A 179 17.32 -6.05 13.22
CA GLU A 179 16.85 -4.80 12.59
C GLU A 179 15.71 -4.16 13.38
N ARG A 180 14.74 -4.95 13.85
CA ARG A 180 13.62 -4.46 14.67
C ARG A 180 14.05 -3.91 16.03
N LYS A 181 15.13 -4.45 16.61
CA LYS A 181 15.69 -3.99 17.89
C LYS A 181 16.46 -2.66 17.75
N GLY A 182 16.98 -2.34 16.56
CA GLY A 182 17.65 -1.07 16.27
C GLY A 182 16.71 0.13 16.17
N ASP A 183 15.42 -0.11 15.95
CA ASP A 183 14.35 0.90 15.87
C ASP A 183 13.66 1.19 17.22
N ALA A 184 14.07 0.48 18.29
CA ALA A 184 13.47 0.53 19.63
C ALA A 184 13.86 1.79 20.42
#